data_AF-I0QNR7-F1
#
_entry.id   AF-I0QNR7-F1
#
_cell.length_a   1.000
_cell.length_b   1.000
_cell.length_c   1.000
_cell.angle_alpha   90.00
_cell.angle_beta   90.00
_cell.angle_gamma   90.00
#
_symmetry.space_group_name_H-M   'P 1'
#
loop_
_entity.id
_entity.type
_entity.pdbx_description
1 polymer ?
#
loop_
_entity_poly.entity_id
_entity_poly.type
_entity_poly.pdbx_seq_one_letter_code
_entity_poly.pdbx_strand_id
1 'polypeptide(L)'
;MDPSALSPQLQMQHGGGHFYKKVNQLREAVRERLTEVYRLEQYDVFMVQSVSVGLAMLSHLLHKQNISLSLANHQHYEPIDMLFRPFVAEGTENSGVQIVTHVNPYTGQLNSLPRSQNRFVVDASHSFATNMHDDLIEHGSLFLAPLHKHASVAVGLTLIAVRPEDYSMLLRSELRLFEHSTVSEAPLERALETINAPGWQPFNVASVDPIDIWLPDGQHLQSLGEPGLPFSCFHVPSFTEQQRQTTKELNGSYFEHSNTLRLSRWTRGQNGRPVNCTGSVFEDISKLWNIR
;
A
#
# COMPACT_ATOMS: atom_id res chain seq x y z
N MET A 1 -23.05 16.86 -0.66
CA MET A 1 -23.33 17.84 0.41
C MET A 1 -24.07 19.02 -0.20
N ASP A 2 -25.00 19.62 0.55
CA ASP A 2 -25.79 20.78 0.14
C ASP A 2 -24.92 22.05 0.19
N PRO A 3 -24.62 22.72 -0.94
CA PRO A 3 -23.84 23.97 -0.96
C PRO A 3 -24.47 25.08 -0.11
N SER A 4 -25.79 25.02 0.12
CA SER A 4 -26.50 25.97 0.96
C SER A 4 -26.21 25.81 2.46
N ALA A 5 -25.58 24.70 2.87
CA ALA A 5 -25.14 24.46 4.25
C ALA A 5 -23.78 25.10 4.60
N LEU A 6 -23.08 25.70 3.63
CA LEU A 6 -21.85 26.45 3.90
C LEU A 6 -22.18 27.75 4.64
N SER A 7 -21.35 28.13 5.62
CA SER A 7 -21.48 29.43 6.29
C SER A 7 -21.33 30.56 5.26
N PRO A 8 -21.95 31.74 5.46
CA PRO A 8 -21.89 32.83 4.49
C PRO A 8 -20.45 33.23 4.08
N GLN A 9 -19.50 33.17 5.02
CA GLN A 9 -18.08 33.43 4.74
C GLN A 9 -17.47 32.38 3.80
N LEU A 10 -17.77 31.09 4.04
CA LEU A 10 -17.33 30.00 3.16
C LEU A 10 -18.09 30.00 1.83
N GLN A 11 -19.34 30.50 1.79
CA GLN A 11 -20.04 30.72 0.53
C GLN A 11 -19.43 31.87 -0.28
N MET A 12 -18.91 32.91 0.36
CA MET A 12 -18.17 33.96 -0.37
C MET A 12 -16.84 33.45 -0.92
N GLN A 13 -16.15 32.56 -0.19
CA GLN A 13 -14.88 31.97 -0.62
C GLN A 13 -15.03 30.81 -1.61
N HIS A 14 -16.10 30.01 -1.49
CA HIS A 14 -16.27 28.72 -2.19
C HIS A 14 -17.68 28.50 -2.78
N GLY A 15 -18.64 29.39 -2.50
CA GLY A 15 -20.08 29.22 -2.68
C GLY A 15 -20.64 29.51 -4.07
N GLY A 16 -19.81 29.60 -5.09
CA GLY A 16 -20.29 29.52 -6.49
C GLY A 16 -20.81 28.13 -6.89
N GLY A 17 -21.05 27.21 -5.94
CA GLY A 17 -21.33 25.79 -6.23
C GLY A 17 -20.15 25.04 -6.84
N HIS A 18 -18.98 25.68 -6.95
CA HIS A 18 -17.83 25.17 -7.69
C HIS A 18 -16.94 24.24 -6.88
N PHE A 19 -16.88 24.35 -5.55
CA PHE A 19 -15.95 23.54 -4.74
C PHE A 19 -16.18 22.04 -4.94
N TYR A 20 -17.39 21.55 -4.67
CA TYR A 20 -17.70 20.11 -4.82
C TYR A 20 -17.57 19.63 -6.27
N LYS A 21 -17.91 20.49 -7.24
CA LYS A 21 -17.72 20.19 -8.67
C LYS A 21 -16.24 20.08 -9.03
N LYS A 22 -15.40 21.01 -8.54
CA LYS A 22 -13.95 21.02 -8.74
C LYS A 22 -13.31 19.79 -8.12
N VAL A 23 -13.62 19.48 -6.86
CA VAL A 23 -13.12 18.27 -6.19
C VAL A 23 -13.53 17.01 -6.95
N ASN A 24 -14.76 16.95 -7.47
CA ASN A 24 -15.20 15.83 -8.29
C ASN A 24 -14.40 15.74 -9.62
N GLN A 25 -14.16 16.86 -10.29
CA GLN A 25 -13.35 16.90 -11.51
C GLN A 25 -11.90 16.46 -11.25
N LEU A 26 -11.29 16.93 -10.17
CA LEU A 26 -9.95 16.51 -9.75
C LEU A 26 -9.91 15.00 -9.48
N ARG A 27 -10.91 14.48 -8.77
CA ARG A 27 -11.03 13.05 -8.46
C ARG A 27 -11.15 12.20 -9.71
N GLU A 28 -12.05 12.54 -10.63
CA GLU A 28 -12.20 11.79 -11.87
C GLU A 28 -10.93 11.86 -12.75
N ALA A 29 -10.27 13.01 -12.81
CA ALA A 29 -8.99 13.13 -13.52
C ALA A 29 -7.89 12.27 -12.90
N VAL A 30 -7.77 12.24 -11.56
CA VAL A 30 -6.83 11.34 -10.87
C VAL A 30 -7.19 9.89 -11.16
N ARG A 31 -8.47 9.53 -11.05
CA ARG A 31 -8.95 8.16 -11.29
C ARG A 31 -8.59 7.69 -12.70
N GLU A 32 -8.91 8.48 -13.72
CA GLU A 32 -8.62 8.18 -15.12
C GLU A 32 -7.11 7.96 -15.33
N ARG A 33 -6.27 8.86 -14.81
CA ARG A 33 -4.81 8.74 -14.92
C ARG A 33 -4.25 7.51 -14.20
N LEU A 34 -4.72 7.23 -12.99
CA LEU A 34 -4.29 6.05 -12.26
C LEU A 34 -4.73 4.76 -12.97
N THR A 35 -5.94 4.74 -13.52
CA THR A 35 -6.45 3.61 -14.28
C THR A 35 -5.60 3.32 -15.51
N GLU A 36 -5.28 4.35 -16.30
CA GLU A 36 -4.41 4.23 -17.48
C GLU A 36 -3.00 3.75 -17.11
N VAL A 37 -2.36 4.41 -16.14
CA VAL A 37 -0.94 4.17 -15.80
C VAL A 37 -0.72 2.81 -15.13
N TYR A 38 -1.66 2.39 -14.28
CA TYR A 38 -1.54 1.17 -13.48
C TYR A 38 -2.43 0.03 -13.99
N ARG A 39 -2.93 0.13 -15.24
CA ARG A 39 -3.68 -0.93 -15.93
C ARG A 39 -4.87 -1.46 -15.11
N LEU A 40 -5.68 -0.53 -14.62
CA LEU A 40 -6.82 -0.82 -13.74
C LEU A 40 -8.14 -0.85 -14.49
N GLU A 41 -8.16 -1.10 -15.79
CA GLU A 41 -9.36 -1.00 -16.65
C GLU A 41 -10.44 -2.01 -16.26
N GLN A 42 -10.04 -3.11 -15.63
CA GLN A 42 -10.89 -4.16 -15.09
C GLN A 42 -11.38 -3.88 -13.65
N TYR A 43 -11.07 -2.71 -13.09
CA TYR A 43 -11.45 -2.34 -11.72
C TYR A 43 -12.29 -1.07 -11.69
N ASP A 44 -13.26 -1.04 -10.78
CA ASP A 44 -13.74 0.21 -10.23
C ASP A 44 -12.73 0.71 -9.20
N VAL A 45 -12.14 1.86 -9.48
CA VAL A 45 -11.06 2.46 -8.67
C VAL A 45 -11.64 3.57 -7.82
N PHE A 46 -11.52 3.53 -6.50
CA PHE A 46 -11.95 4.56 -5.54
C PHE A 46 -10.76 5.12 -4.74
N MET A 47 -10.94 6.26 -4.10
CA MET A 47 -9.93 6.87 -3.23
C MET A 47 -10.44 7.11 -1.80
N VAL A 48 -9.55 6.93 -0.84
CA VAL A 48 -9.74 7.22 0.59
C VAL A 48 -8.45 7.81 1.19
N GLN A 49 -8.48 8.26 2.43
CA GLN A 49 -7.34 8.96 3.06
C GLN A 49 -6.15 8.06 3.40
N SER A 50 -6.41 6.80 3.77
CA SER A 50 -5.39 5.84 4.19
C SER A 50 -5.89 4.39 4.06
N VAL A 51 -4.95 3.44 4.10
CA VAL A 51 -5.27 2.00 4.11
C VAL A 51 -6.14 1.63 5.32
N SER A 52 -5.81 2.15 6.52
CA SER A 52 -6.59 1.91 7.74
C SER A 52 -8.04 2.39 7.62
N VAL A 53 -8.26 3.58 7.06
CA VAL A 53 -9.61 4.11 6.81
C VAL A 53 -10.35 3.24 5.80
N GLY A 54 -9.68 2.86 4.71
CA GLY A 54 -10.26 1.99 3.69
C GLY A 54 -10.65 0.61 4.25
N LEU A 55 -9.80 0.00 5.07
CA LEU A 55 -10.09 -1.28 5.72
C LEU A 55 -11.25 -1.18 6.71
N ALA A 56 -11.31 -0.10 7.51
CA ALA A 56 -12.44 0.12 8.42
C ALA A 56 -13.77 0.30 7.66
N MET A 57 -13.75 1.03 6.53
CA MET A 57 -14.91 1.17 5.64
C MET A 57 -15.33 -0.17 5.05
N LEU A 58 -14.38 -0.96 4.52
CA LEU A 58 -14.66 -2.26 3.93
C LEU A 58 -15.21 -3.24 4.97
N SER A 59 -14.67 -3.24 6.19
CA SER A 59 -15.20 -4.00 7.32
C SER A 59 -16.68 -3.69 7.56
N HIS A 60 -17.04 -2.40 7.62
CA HIS A 60 -18.43 -1.96 7.77
C HIS A 60 -19.32 -2.37 6.58
N LEU A 61 -18.85 -2.15 5.36
CA LEU A 61 -19.60 -2.43 4.12
C LEU A 61 -19.86 -3.92 3.89
N LEU A 62 -18.86 -4.76 4.18
CA LEU A 62 -18.98 -6.20 4.09
C LEU A 62 -19.89 -6.72 5.20
N HIS A 63 -19.74 -6.20 6.43
CA HIS A 63 -20.63 -6.57 7.53
C HIS A 63 -22.10 -6.25 7.23
N LYS A 64 -22.39 -5.09 6.63
CA LYS A 64 -23.75 -4.73 6.20
C LYS A 64 -24.35 -5.70 5.17
N GLN A 65 -23.52 -6.47 4.47
CA GLN A 65 -23.90 -7.51 3.53
C GLN A 65 -23.85 -8.93 4.13
N ASN A 66 -23.72 -9.04 5.46
CA ASN A 66 -23.53 -10.30 6.18
C ASN A 66 -22.28 -11.07 5.72
N ILE A 67 -21.24 -10.36 5.28
CA ILE A 67 -19.94 -10.93 4.93
C ILE A 67 -18.96 -10.59 6.06
N SER A 68 -18.36 -11.61 6.67
CA SER A 68 -17.32 -11.41 7.67
C SER A 68 -16.00 -11.05 7.00
N LEU A 69 -15.24 -10.13 7.63
CA LEU A 69 -13.88 -9.79 7.22
C LEU A 69 -12.93 -10.21 8.33
N SER A 70 -11.98 -11.09 8.02
CA SER A 70 -11.01 -11.63 8.99
C SER A 70 -9.59 -11.57 8.43
N LEU A 71 -8.59 -11.73 9.31
CA LEU A 71 -7.20 -11.86 8.88
C LEU A 71 -6.95 -13.25 8.31
N ALA A 72 -6.19 -13.33 7.21
CA ALA A 72 -5.65 -14.60 6.73
C ALA A 72 -4.65 -15.18 7.74
N ASN A 73 -4.38 -16.48 7.65
CA ASN A 73 -3.46 -17.15 8.57
C ASN A 73 -1.99 -16.93 8.17
N HIS A 74 -1.51 -15.69 8.29
CA HIS A 74 -0.11 -15.32 8.13
C HIS A 74 0.20 -14.06 8.96
N GLN A 75 1.46 -13.63 9.01
CA GLN A 75 1.82 -12.40 9.72
C GLN A 75 1.34 -11.16 8.94
N HIS A 76 0.72 -10.19 9.61
CA HIS A 76 0.29 -8.93 9.00
C HIS A 76 1.15 -7.75 9.45
N TYR A 77 0.88 -6.59 8.83
CA TYR A 77 1.44 -5.32 9.25
C TYR A 77 0.71 -4.88 10.53
N GLU A 78 1.43 -4.50 11.58
CA GLU A 78 0.88 -4.28 12.93
C GLU A 78 -0.34 -3.33 12.95
N PRO A 79 -0.36 -2.19 12.23
CA PRO A 79 -1.56 -1.36 12.16
C PRO A 79 -2.82 -2.06 11.64
N ILE A 80 -2.69 -3.12 10.84
CA ILE A 80 -3.81 -3.96 10.39
C ILE A 80 -4.22 -4.92 11.51
N ASP A 81 -3.27 -5.59 12.16
CA ASP A 81 -3.54 -6.46 13.31
C ASP A 81 -4.27 -5.72 14.45
N MET A 82 -3.92 -4.45 14.67
CA MET A 82 -4.59 -3.62 15.68
C MET A 82 -6.05 -3.30 15.34
N LEU A 83 -6.38 -3.20 14.04
CA LEU A 83 -7.74 -2.95 13.56
C LEU A 83 -8.61 -4.20 13.57
N PHE A 84 -8.00 -5.35 13.29
CA PHE A 84 -8.67 -6.65 13.20
C PHE A 84 -8.05 -7.58 14.23
N ARG A 85 -8.60 -7.61 15.45
CA ARG A 85 -8.17 -8.61 16.43
C ARG A 85 -8.43 -10.00 15.85
N PRO A 86 -7.49 -10.96 15.96
CA PRO A 86 -7.70 -12.31 15.49
C PRO A 86 -8.91 -12.90 16.23
N PHE A 87 -10.03 -13.01 15.53
CA PHE A 87 -11.19 -13.72 16.03
C PHE A 87 -10.89 -15.19 15.82
N VAL A 88 -10.60 -15.93 16.90
CA VAL A 88 -10.61 -17.40 16.87
C VAL A 88 -12.08 -17.79 16.82
N ALA A 89 -12.66 -17.78 15.62
CA ALA A 89 -13.98 -18.35 15.40
C ALA A 89 -13.84 -19.89 15.39
N GLU A 90 -13.99 -20.51 16.57
CA GLU A 90 -14.41 -21.90 16.65
C GLU A 90 -15.83 -21.99 16.06
N GLY A 91 -15.94 -22.33 14.78
CA GLY A 91 -17.26 -22.53 14.17
C GLY A 91 -17.25 -22.32 12.67
N THR A 92 -17.58 -23.38 11.96
CA THR A 92 -17.92 -23.44 10.54
C THR A 92 -18.94 -22.36 10.14
N GLU A 93 -18.60 -21.40 9.27
CA GLU A 93 -19.49 -20.83 8.23
C GLU A 93 -18.68 -20.26 7.05
N ASN A 94 -18.81 -20.91 5.89
CA ASN A 94 -18.05 -20.72 4.65
C ASN A 94 -18.48 -19.49 3.82
N SER A 95 -18.42 -18.26 4.34
CA SER A 95 -18.65 -17.06 3.50
C SER A 95 -17.90 -15.79 3.89
N GLY A 96 -16.78 -15.93 4.61
CA GLY A 96 -15.92 -14.79 4.97
C GLY A 96 -14.96 -14.38 3.85
N VAL A 97 -14.59 -13.10 3.84
CA VAL A 97 -13.49 -12.54 3.05
C VAL A 97 -12.29 -12.40 3.97
N GLN A 98 -11.10 -12.77 3.47
CA GLN A 98 -9.87 -12.63 4.24
C GLN A 98 -9.07 -11.41 3.79
N ILE A 99 -8.47 -10.71 4.75
CA ILE A 99 -7.46 -9.69 4.53
C ILE A 99 -6.13 -10.41 4.31
N VAL A 100 -5.43 -10.09 3.22
CA VAL A 100 -4.10 -10.61 2.90
C VAL A 100 -3.13 -9.45 2.79
N THR A 101 -2.03 -9.50 3.53
CA THR A 101 -0.91 -8.57 3.35
C THR A 101 -0.04 -9.12 2.23
N HIS A 102 -0.15 -8.57 1.02
CA HIS A 102 0.47 -9.18 -0.16
C HIS A 102 1.99 -9.32 0.00
N VAL A 103 2.64 -8.26 0.46
CA VAL A 103 4.07 -8.26 0.78
C VAL A 103 4.22 -7.78 2.21
N ASN A 104 4.69 -8.65 3.09
CA ASN A 104 4.89 -8.31 4.51
C ASN A 104 6.12 -7.40 4.66
N PRO A 105 5.98 -6.19 5.25
CA PRO A 105 7.09 -5.24 5.37
C PRO A 105 8.15 -5.63 6.41
N TYR A 106 7.88 -6.59 7.28
CA TYR A 106 8.81 -7.07 8.30
C TYR A 106 9.58 -8.29 7.80
N THR A 107 8.93 -9.21 7.10
CA THR A 107 9.61 -10.44 6.65
C THR A 107 10.05 -10.38 5.20
N GLY A 108 9.47 -9.51 4.38
CA GLY A 108 9.61 -9.56 2.93
C GLY A 108 8.93 -10.78 2.29
N GLN A 109 8.08 -11.49 3.04
CA GLN A 109 7.30 -12.60 2.53
C GLN A 109 6.26 -12.11 1.52
N LEU A 110 6.22 -12.73 0.35
CA LEU A 110 5.15 -12.58 -0.64
C LEU A 110 4.08 -13.64 -0.35
N ASN A 111 2.87 -13.21 -0.01
CA ASN A 111 1.75 -14.10 0.23
C ASN A 111 0.97 -14.31 -1.07
N SER A 112 0.83 -15.57 -1.50
CA SER A 112 0.12 -15.90 -2.74
C SER A 112 -1.34 -15.42 -2.70
N LEU A 113 -1.83 -15.01 -3.86
CA LEU A 113 -3.22 -14.60 -4.09
C LEU A 113 -3.95 -15.68 -4.94
N PRO A 114 -4.35 -16.82 -4.34
CA PRO A 114 -4.92 -17.91 -5.13
C PRO A 114 -6.25 -17.47 -5.76
N ARG A 115 -6.37 -17.61 -7.10
CA ARG A 115 -7.60 -17.39 -7.90
C ARG A 115 -8.79 -18.29 -7.53
N SER A 116 -8.70 -19.08 -6.47
CA SER A 116 -9.81 -19.89 -5.95
C SER A 116 -11.02 -19.01 -5.61
N GLN A 117 -12.22 -19.60 -5.51
CA GLN A 117 -13.51 -18.93 -5.25
C GLN A 117 -13.56 -18.03 -3.99
N ASN A 118 -12.48 -17.95 -3.22
CA ASN A 118 -12.35 -17.10 -2.05
C ASN A 118 -12.02 -15.67 -2.48
N ARG A 119 -12.91 -14.74 -2.10
CA ARG A 119 -12.70 -13.30 -2.24
C ARG A 119 -11.70 -12.85 -1.16
N PHE A 120 -10.76 -11.97 -1.53
CA PHE A 120 -9.76 -11.43 -0.62
C PHE A 120 -9.77 -9.90 -0.66
N VAL A 121 -9.52 -9.29 0.50
CA VAL A 121 -9.12 -7.88 0.60
C VAL A 121 -7.60 -7.83 0.70
N VAL A 122 -6.93 -7.31 -0.30
CA VAL A 122 -5.47 -7.30 -0.34
C VAL A 122 -4.93 -5.96 0.14
N ASP A 123 -4.11 -5.97 1.19
CA ASP A 123 -3.20 -4.85 1.47
C ASP A 123 -2.02 -4.92 0.49
N ALA A 124 -2.07 -4.06 -0.52
CA ALA A 124 -1.09 -3.95 -1.58
C ALA A 124 -0.05 -2.86 -1.31
N SER A 125 0.10 -2.44 -0.04
CA SER A 125 1.06 -1.42 0.39
C SER A 125 2.48 -1.55 -0.17
N HIS A 126 2.95 -2.78 -0.36
CA HIS A 126 4.31 -3.09 -0.77
C HIS A 126 4.41 -3.87 -2.10
N SER A 127 3.29 -4.08 -2.79
CA SER A 127 3.22 -4.71 -4.12
C SER A 127 2.70 -3.78 -5.21
N PHE A 128 1.82 -2.83 -4.89
CA PHE A 128 1.35 -1.86 -5.86
C PHE A 128 2.48 -0.92 -6.31
N ALA A 129 2.59 -0.66 -7.61
CA ALA A 129 3.64 0.16 -8.22
C ALA A 129 5.07 -0.32 -7.91
N THR A 130 5.27 -1.63 -7.72
CA THR A 130 6.59 -2.27 -7.62
C THR A 130 6.74 -3.35 -8.70
N ASN A 131 7.83 -4.12 -8.66
CA ASN A 131 7.99 -5.31 -9.51
C ASN A 131 6.92 -6.38 -9.26
N MET A 132 6.16 -6.32 -8.16
CA MET A 132 5.03 -7.22 -7.85
C MET A 132 3.68 -6.68 -8.34
N HIS A 133 3.68 -5.57 -9.08
CA HIS A 133 2.45 -4.94 -9.53
C HIS A 133 1.64 -5.84 -10.46
N ASP A 134 2.28 -6.47 -11.44
CA ASP A 134 1.56 -7.32 -12.40
C ASP A 134 0.91 -8.54 -11.73
N ASP A 135 1.59 -9.15 -10.75
CA ASP A 135 1.02 -10.25 -9.96
C ASP A 135 -0.22 -9.80 -9.16
N LEU A 136 -0.15 -8.62 -8.54
CA LEU A 136 -1.30 -8.02 -7.86
C LEU A 136 -2.47 -7.77 -8.83
N ILE A 137 -2.21 -7.22 -10.01
CA ILE A 137 -3.26 -6.93 -11.00
C ILE A 137 -3.85 -8.22 -11.57
N GLU A 138 -3.03 -9.26 -11.76
CA GLU A 138 -3.50 -10.53 -12.28
C GLU A 138 -4.43 -11.26 -11.30
N HIS A 139 -4.13 -11.19 -10.01
CA HIS A 139 -4.75 -12.05 -9.00
C HIS A 139 -5.66 -11.33 -8.00
N GLY A 140 -5.51 -10.02 -7.81
CA GLY A 140 -6.29 -9.26 -6.83
C GLY A 140 -7.71 -8.97 -7.31
N SER A 141 -8.73 -9.29 -6.50
CA SER A 141 -10.14 -8.93 -6.75
C SER A 141 -10.57 -7.65 -6.05
N LEU A 142 -10.06 -7.42 -4.84
CA LEU A 142 -10.17 -6.16 -4.12
C LEU A 142 -8.83 -5.85 -3.46
N PHE A 143 -8.26 -4.67 -3.71
CA PHE A 143 -7.02 -4.27 -3.04
C PHE A 143 -6.98 -2.81 -2.66
N LEU A 144 -6.17 -2.51 -1.64
CA LEU A 144 -5.88 -1.16 -1.17
C LEU A 144 -4.41 -0.83 -1.36
N ALA A 145 -4.10 0.33 -1.93
CA ALA A 145 -2.73 0.76 -2.18
C ALA A 145 -2.53 2.24 -1.82
N PRO A 146 -1.66 2.59 -0.86
CA PRO A 146 -1.30 3.97 -0.56
C PRO A 146 -0.49 4.58 -1.73
N LEU A 147 -0.90 5.76 -2.16
CA LEU A 147 -0.28 6.43 -3.32
C LEU A 147 1.03 7.15 -2.99
N HIS A 148 1.41 7.29 -1.73
CA HIS A 148 2.66 7.92 -1.29
C HIS A 148 3.82 6.94 -1.07
N LYS A 149 3.55 5.63 -1.04
CA LYS A 149 4.61 4.62 -1.04
C LYS A 149 5.09 4.46 -2.48
N HIS A 150 5.14 3.25 -3.01
CA HIS A 150 5.77 2.89 -4.29
C HIS A 150 5.27 3.62 -5.54
N ALA A 151 4.07 4.19 -5.52
CA ALA A 151 3.59 5.07 -6.59
C ALA A 151 4.22 6.49 -6.55
N SER A 152 4.65 6.96 -5.36
CA SER A 152 5.23 8.29 -5.12
C SER A 152 4.40 9.45 -5.70
N VAL A 153 3.07 9.37 -5.58
CA VAL A 153 2.11 10.33 -6.15
C VAL A 153 1.70 11.38 -5.12
N ALA A 154 1.05 10.98 -4.02
CA ALA A 154 0.56 11.91 -3.00
C ALA A 154 0.31 11.25 -1.64
N VAL A 155 0.66 11.97 -0.57
CA VAL A 155 0.31 11.64 0.83
C VAL A 155 -1.16 11.94 1.06
N GLY A 156 -1.83 11.10 1.87
CA GLY A 156 -3.25 11.27 2.18
C GLY A 156 -4.20 10.74 1.12
N LEU A 157 -3.70 9.95 0.17
CA LEU A 157 -4.50 9.17 -0.77
C LEU A 157 -4.08 7.69 -0.73
N THR A 158 -5.10 6.86 -0.63
CA THR A 158 -5.06 5.41 -0.83
C THR A 158 -6.11 5.06 -1.86
N LEU A 159 -5.71 4.28 -2.85
CA LEU A 159 -6.56 3.70 -3.86
C LEU A 159 -7.23 2.42 -3.30
N ILE A 160 -8.50 2.22 -3.62
CA ILE A 160 -9.24 0.97 -3.45
C ILE A 160 -9.66 0.53 -4.85
N ALA A 161 -9.16 -0.58 -5.35
CA ALA A 161 -9.57 -1.14 -6.63
C ALA A 161 -10.45 -2.37 -6.40
N VAL A 162 -11.59 -2.43 -7.07
CA VAL A 162 -12.59 -3.51 -6.93
C VAL A 162 -12.96 -4.06 -8.30
N ARG A 163 -12.80 -5.36 -8.52
CA ARG A 163 -13.34 -6.06 -9.69
C ARG A 163 -14.86 -6.07 -9.64
N PRO A 164 -15.56 -5.46 -10.63
CA PRO A 164 -17.02 -5.41 -10.62
C PRO A 164 -17.70 -6.78 -10.63
N GLU A 165 -17.05 -7.79 -11.20
CA GLU A 165 -17.54 -9.18 -11.29
C GLU A 165 -17.53 -9.91 -9.94
N ASP A 166 -16.65 -9.52 -9.03
CA ASP A 166 -16.47 -10.22 -7.74
C ASP A 166 -17.29 -9.59 -6.61
N TYR A 167 -17.72 -8.34 -6.74
CA TYR A 167 -18.39 -7.59 -5.68
C TYR A 167 -19.67 -6.88 -6.14
N SER A 168 -20.64 -6.85 -5.22
CA SER A 168 -21.97 -6.31 -5.50
C SER A 168 -21.93 -4.85 -5.96
N MET A 169 -22.88 -4.46 -6.83
CA MET A 169 -23.07 -3.06 -7.21
C MET A 169 -23.38 -2.17 -6.00
N LEU A 170 -24.03 -2.72 -4.96
CA LEU A 170 -24.31 -2.03 -3.71
C LEU A 170 -23.01 -1.61 -3.01
N LEU A 171 -22.08 -2.55 -2.78
CA LEU A 171 -20.78 -2.27 -2.16
C LEU A 171 -20.04 -1.14 -2.91
N ARG A 172 -20.00 -1.26 -4.24
CA ARG A 172 -19.31 -0.29 -5.12
C ARG A 172 -19.99 1.09 -5.10
N SER A 173 -21.31 1.13 -5.01
CA SER A 173 -22.07 2.39 -4.89
C SER A 173 -21.81 3.08 -3.55
N GLU A 174 -21.73 2.32 -2.45
CA GLU A 174 -21.44 2.86 -1.13
C GLU A 174 -19.99 3.33 -0.98
N LEU A 175 -19.02 2.61 -1.56
CA LEU A 175 -17.63 3.08 -1.66
C LEU A 175 -17.57 4.44 -2.36
N ARG A 176 -18.35 4.62 -3.43
CA ARG A 176 -18.45 5.93 -4.10
C ARG A 176 -18.96 7.00 -3.15
N LEU A 177 -19.98 6.74 -2.34
CA LEU A 177 -20.49 7.69 -1.33
C LEU A 177 -19.43 8.06 -0.27
N PHE A 178 -18.65 7.08 0.20
CA PHE A 178 -17.56 7.32 1.15
C PHE A 178 -16.43 8.15 0.55
N GLU A 179 -16.01 7.83 -0.68
CA GLU A 179 -15.01 8.61 -1.42
C GLU A 179 -15.44 10.09 -1.56
N HIS A 180 -16.72 10.33 -1.86
CA HIS A 180 -17.27 11.68 -1.96
C HIS A 180 -17.17 12.48 -0.65
N SER A 181 -17.18 11.79 0.49
CA SER A 181 -17.25 12.40 1.82
C SER A 181 -15.89 12.49 2.52
N THR A 182 -14.91 11.70 2.09
CA THR A 182 -13.63 11.56 2.82
C THR A 182 -12.41 12.04 2.06
N VAL A 183 -12.47 12.16 0.74
CA VAL A 183 -11.34 12.64 -0.06
C VAL A 183 -11.31 14.17 -0.07
N SER A 184 -10.18 14.73 0.37
CA SER A 184 -9.92 16.17 0.37
C SER A 184 -9.33 16.68 -0.95
N GLU A 185 -9.49 17.97 -1.23
CA GLU A 185 -9.02 18.62 -2.46
C GLU A 185 -7.49 18.60 -2.60
N ALA A 186 -6.76 19.04 -1.57
CA ALA A 186 -5.31 19.26 -1.67
C ALA A 186 -4.50 18.00 -2.05
N PRO A 187 -4.78 16.79 -1.51
CA PRO A 187 -4.12 15.57 -1.99
C PRO A 187 -4.40 15.24 -3.47
N LEU A 188 -5.59 15.56 -3.97
CA LEU A 188 -5.94 15.34 -5.39
C LEU A 188 -5.17 16.30 -6.31
N GLU A 189 -5.06 17.57 -5.93
CA GLU A 189 -4.26 18.56 -6.67
C GLU A 189 -2.80 18.12 -6.76
N ARG A 190 -2.19 17.76 -5.62
CA ARG A 190 -0.81 17.25 -5.58
C ARG A 190 -0.65 15.97 -6.42
N ALA A 191 -1.63 15.07 -6.40
CA ALA A 191 -1.57 13.86 -7.21
C ALA A 191 -1.50 14.19 -8.69
N LEU A 192 -2.35 15.10 -9.19
CA LEU A 192 -2.33 15.53 -10.59
C LEU A 192 -1.06 16.30 -10.95
N GLU A 193 -0.56 17.15 -10.06
CA GLU A 193 0.72 17.84 -10.27
C GLU A 193 1.86 16.83 -10.47
N THR A 194 1.97 15.82 -9.60
CA THR A 194 2.97 14.76 -9.71
C THR A 194 2.80 13.94 -10.99
N ILE A 195 1.57 13.50 -11.28
CA ILE A 195 1.27 12.65 -12.44
C ILE A 195 1.57 13.37 -13.76
N ASN A 196 1.23 14.66 -13.85
CA ASN A 196 1.43 15.44 -15.07
C ASN A 196 2.85 16.04 -15.18
N ALA A 197 3.71 15.85 -14.19
CA ALA A 197 5.07 16.35 -14.22
C ALA A 197 5.86 15.69 -15.37
N PRO A 198 6.59 16.48 -16.20
CA PRO A 198 7.44 15.93 -17.24
C PRO A 198 8.46 14.94 -16.66
N GLY A 199 8.57 13.75 -17.27
CA GLY A 199 9.51 12.73 -16.82
C GLY A 199 9.07 11.97 -15.57
N TRP A 200 7.82 12.12 -15.11
CA TRP A 200 7.28 11.27 -14.06
C TRP A 200 7.40 9.79 -14.44
N GLN A 201 7.90 9.01 -13.49
CA GLN A 201 8.11 7.58 -13.61
C GLN A 201 7.28 6.92 -12.51
N PRO A 202 6.23 6.13 -12.85
CA PRO A 202 5.20 5.72 -11.90
C PRO A 202 5.58 4.55 -10.98
N PHE A 203 6.60 3.77 -11.33
CA PHE A 203 6.94 2.54 -10.62
C PHE A 203 8.21 2.69 -9.79
N ASN A 204 8.26 2.01 -8.64
CA ASN A 204 9.51 1.67 -7.97
C ASN A 204 10.05 0.36 -8.54
N VAL A 205 11.01 0.47 -9.44
CA VAL A 205 11.62 -0.67 -10.13
C VAL A 205 12.84 -1.22 -9.42
N ALA A 206 13.20 -0.68 -8.24
CA ALA A 206 14.30 -1.23 -7.46
C ALA A 206 14.03 -2.70 -7.11
N SER A 207 15.08 -3.52 -7.24
CA SER A 207 15.06 -4.95 -7.01
C SER A 207 16.27 -5.33 -6.17
N VAL A 208 16.08 -6.14 -5.14
CA VAL A 208 17.16 -6.67 -4.31
C VAL A 208 17.16 -8.19 -4.43
N ASP A 209 18.33 -8.74 -4.75
CA ASP A 209 18.57 -10.19 -4.79
C ASP A 209 18.79 -10.74 -3.36
N PRO A 210 18.77 -12.07 -3.18
CA PRO A 210 19.08 -12.67 -1.89
C PRO A 210 20.46 -12.25 -1.39
N ILE A 211 20.54 -11.94 -0.10
CA ILE A 211 21.78 -11.54 0.56
C ILE A 211 22.09 -12.56 1.65
N ASP A 212 23.32 -13.06 1.64
CA ASP A 212 23.83 -14.03 2.61
C ASP A 212 25.29 -13.69 2.91
N ILE A 213 25.55 -13.05 4.06
CA ILE A 213 26.88 -12.59 4.44
C ILE A 213 27.16 -12.74 5.93
N TRP A 214 28.42 -13.03 6.23
CA TRP A 214 28.97 -13.01 7.58
C TRP A 214 29.62 -11.64 7.86
N LEU A 215 29.28 -11.07 9.00
CA LEU A 215 29.78 -9.79 9.47
C LEU A 215 31.04 -9.96 10.34
N PRO A 216 31.87 -8.91 10.51
CA PRO A 216 33.10 -9.00 11.30
C PRO A 216 32.90 -9.32 12.78
N ASP A 217 31.72 -9.02 13.34
CA ASP A 217 31.33 -9.34 14.71
C ASP A 217 30.84 -10.80 14.87
N GLY A 218 30.87 -11.60 13.81
CA GLY A 218 30.41 -12.98 13.78
C GLY A 218 28.90 -13.13 13.56
N GLN A 219 28.16 -12.04 13.41
CA GLN A 219 26.74 -12.10 13.07
C GLN A 219 26.55 -12.53 11.60
N HIS A 220 25.55 -13.37 11.36
CA HIS A 220 25.14 -13.77 10.03
C HIS A 220 23.91 -12.98 9.59
N LEU A 221 24.00 -12.28 8.46
CA LEU A 221 22.85 -11.62 7.84
C LEU A 221 22.42 -12.43 6.62
N GLN A 222 21.24 -13.01 6.75
CA GLN A 222 20.52 -13.64 5.65
C GLN A 222 19.22 -12.87 5.39
N SER A 223 18.96 -12.53 4.14
CA SER A 223 17.69 -11.93 3.72
C SER A 223 16.54 -12.89 3.99
N LEU A 224 15.48 -12.41 4.66
CA LEU A 224 14.32 -13.21 5.07
C LEU A 224 13.27 -13.40 3.96
N GLY A 225 13.17 -12.43 3.04
CA GLY A 225 12.06 -12.30 2.11
C GLY A 225 12.35 -12.81 0.70
N GLU A 226 11.33 -12.69 -0.14
CA GLU A 226 11.44 -13.00 -1.56
C GLU A 226 12.38 -12.02 -2.29
N PRO A 227 13.19 -12.50 -3.26
CA PRO A 227 13.98 -11.63 -4.09
C PRO A 227 13.11 -10.78 -5.02
N GLY A 228 13.67 -9.70 -5.55
CA GLY A 228 12.96 -8.84 -6.51
C GLY A 228 12.17 -7.70 -5.88
N LEU A 229 12.01 -7.70 -4.56
CA LEU A 229 11.37 -6.63 -3.80
C LEU A 229 12.27 -5.37 -3.78
N PRO A 230 11.68 -4.17 -3.64
CA PRO A 230 12.43 -2.93 -3.49
C PRO A 230 12.99 -2.74 -2.08
N PHE A 231 13.20 -3.82 -1.33
CA PHE A 231 13.80 -3.81 -0.01
C PHE A 231 14.27 -5.21 0.35
N SER A 232 15.15 -5.31 1.34
CA SER A 232 15.51 -6.58 1.98
C SER A 232 15.31 -6.47 3.49
N CYS A 233 14.87 -7.56 4.11
CA CYS A 233 14.66 -7.68 5.54
C CYS A 233 15.66 -8.67 6.14
N PHE A 234 16.20 -8.34 7.31
CA PHE A 234 17.16 -9.15 8.05
C PHE A 234 16.72 -9.27 9.50
N HIS A 235 16.88 -10.45 10.07
CA HIS A 235 16.71 -10.62 11.50
C HIS A 235 17.96 -10.13 12.25
N VAL A 236 17.79 -9.15 13.13
CA VAL A 236 18.87 -8.52 13.89
C VAL A 236 18.41 -8.37 15.35
N PRO A 237 18.69 -9.36 16.23
CA PRO A 237 18.18 -9.37 17.61
C PRO A 237 18.64 -8.21 18.47
N SER A 238 19.84 -7.70 18.21
CA SER A 238 20.45 -6.60 18.95
C SER A 238 20.86 -5.51 17.97
N PHE A 239 20.32 -4.31 18.16
CA PHE A 239 20.61 -3.16 17.32
C PHE A 239 20.81 -1.92 18.17
N THR A 240 22.01 -1.36 18.12
CA THR A 240 22.41 -0.22 18.94
C THR A 240 21.67 1.06 18.53
N GLU A 241 21.60 2.04 19.42
CA GLU A 241 20.99 3.35 19.11
C GLU A 241 21.69 4.04 17.92
N GLN A 242 23.03 3.95 17.88
CA GLN A 242 23.82 4.46 16.76
C GLN A 242 23.43 3.78 15.44
N GLN A 243 23.35 2.44 15.41
CA GLN A 243 22.94 1.72 14.20
C GLN A 243 21.51 2.06 13.77
N ARG A 244 20.58 2.27 14.72
CA ARG A 244 19.21 2.72 14.43
C ARG A 244 19.19 4.11 13.81
N GLN A 245 20.02 5.02 14.30
CA GLN A 245 20.13 6.36 13.75
C GLN A 245 20.71 6.32 12.33
N THR A 246 21.83 5.61 12.14
CA THR A 246 22.43 5.39 10.82
C THR A 246 21.43 4.72 9.86
N THR A 247 20.62 3.78 10.34
CA THR A 247 19.60 3.11 9.51
C THR A 247 18.56 4.10 9.00
N LYS A 248 18.10 5.06 9.82
CA LYS A 248 17.17 6.11 9.38
C LYS A 248 17.79 7.01 8.31
N GLU A 249 19.07 7.36 8.47
CA GLU A 249 19.83 8.17 7.51
C GLU A 249 19.99 7.46 6.16
N LEU A 250 20.05 6.13 6.17
CA LEU A 250 20.10 5.26 4.99
C LEU A 250 18.71 4.93 4.42
N ASN A 251 17.64 5.60 4.86
CA ASN A 251 16.25 5.32 4.49
C ASN A 251 15.80 3.88 4.81
N GLY A 252 16.45 3.24 5.78
CA GLY A 252 16.05 1.96 6.35
C GLY A 252 15.06 2.11 7.49
N SER A 253 14.64 0.99 8.04
CA SER A 253 13.79 0.93 9.23
C SER A 253 14.21 -0.25 10.09
N TYR A 254 14.23 -0.05 11.40
CA TYR A 254 14.36 -1.16 12.35
C TYR A 254 13.05 -1.30 13.14
N PHE A 255 12.49 -2.51 13.12
CA PHE A 255 11.23 -2.85 13.77
C PHE A 255 11.52 -3.62 15.06
N GLU A 256 11.32 -2.98 16.20
CA GLU A 256 11.64 -3.58 17.52
C GLU A 256 10.81 -4.81 17.84
N HIS A 257 9.51 -4.78 17.54
CA HIS A 257 8.61 -5.89 17.85
C HIS A 257 8.97 -7.20 17.12
N SER A 258 9.67 -7.11 15.97
CA SER A 258 10.05 -8.24 15.13
C SER A 258 11.56 -8.43 15.01
N ASN A 259 12.35 -7.61 15.71
CA ASN A 259 13.82 -7.57 15.60
C ASN A 259 14.29 -7.58 14.14
N THR A 260 13.66 -6.75 13.31
CA THR A 260 13.86 -6.76 11.87
C THR A 260 14.51 -5.46 11.42
N LEU A 261 15.65 -5.55 10.73
CA LEU A 261 16.21 -4.48 9.91
C LEU A 261 15.66 -4.59 8.49
N ARG A 262 15.05 -3.53 7.98
CA ARG A 262 14.65 -3.40 6.58
C ARG A 262 15.44 -2.30 5.90
N LEU A 263 16.15 -2.63 4.83
CA LEU A 263 16.85 -1.67 3.97
C LEU A 263 16.06 -1.50 2.67
N SER A 264 15.55 -0.29 2.44
CA SER A 264 14.65 0.00 1.31
C SER A 264 15.39 0.67 0.15
N ARG A 265 14.94 0.41 -1.07
CA ARG A 265 15.50 0.95 -2.31
C ARG A 265 14.44 1.63 -3.14
N TRP A 266 14.90 2.68 -3.79
CA TRP A 266 14.08 3.57 -4.58
C TRP A 266 14.76 3.83 -5.92
N THR A 267 14.17 3.26 -6.95
CA THR A 267 14.57 3.53 -8.33
C THR A 267 13.30 3.73 -9.12
N ARG A 268 13.12 4.94 -9.66
CA ARG A 268 11.95 5.25 -10.45
C ARG A 268 12.11 4.66 -11.84
N GLY A 269 11.02 4.15 -12.40
CA GLY A 269 11.02 3.57 -13.73
C GLY A 269 9.62 3.34 -14.28
N GLN A 270 9.60 2.62 -15.40
CA GLN A 270 8.38 2.09 -16.01
C GLN A 270 8.22 0.62 -15.60
N ASN A 271 6.99 0.12 -15.64
CA ASN A 271 6.70 -1.27 -15.26
C ASN A 271 7.54 -2.29 -16.06
N GLY A 272 7.85 -3.42 -15.43
CA GLY A 272 8.52 -4.56 -16.07
C GLY A 272 10.01 -4.39 -16.35
N ARG A 273 10.67 -3.37 -15.79
CA ARG A 273 12.12 -3.14 -15.97
C ARG A 273 12.83 -3.02 -14.62
N PRO A 274 13.00 -4.12 -13.88
CA PRO A 274 13.66 -4.09 -12.57
C PRO A 274 15.10 -3.61 -12.69
N VAL A 275 15.54 -2.82 -11.70
CA VAL A 275 16.91 -2.36 -11.53
C VAL A 275 17.48 -3.00 -10.28
N ASN A 276 18.53 -3.80 -10.48
CA ASN A 276 19.21 -4.45 -9.37
C ASN A 276 19.95 -3.43 -8.50
N CYS A 277 19.59 -3.38 -7.23
CA CYS A 277 20.13 -2.48 -6.22
C CYS A 277 20.90 -3.24 -5.11
N THR A 278 21.14 -4.53 -5.24
CA THR A 278 21.78 -5.38 -4.21
C THR A 278 23.13 -4.81 -3.76
N GLY A 279 23.95 -4.30 -4.69
CA GLY A 279 25.24 -3.67 -4.37
C GLY A 279 25.12 -2.51 -3.37
N SER A 280 24.13 -1.64 -3.55
CA SER A 280 23.89 -0.55 -2.61
C SER A 280 23.42 -1.05 -1.24
N VAL A 281 22.77 -2.22 -1.15
CA VAL A 281 22.42 -2.84 0.14
C VAL A 281 23.67 -3.30 0.87
N PHE A 282 24.65 -3.87 0.15
CA PHE A 282 25.95 -4.18 0.75
C PHE A 282 26.69 -2.94 1.25
N GLU A 283 26.63 -1.82 0.53
CA GLU A 283 27.22 -0.55 0.99
C GLU A 283 26.59 -0.08 2.31
N ASP A 284 25.28 -0.18 2.45
CA ASP A 284 24.58 0.21 3.67
C ASP A 284 24.90 -0.73 4.84
N ILE A 285 24.97 -2.04 4.59
CA ILE A 285 25.41 -3.01 5.59
C ILE A 285 26.86 -2.71 6.02
N SER A 286 27.73 -2.39 5.07
CA SER A 286 29.13 -2.04 5.36
C SER A 286 29.22 -0.80 6.25
N LYS A 287 28.39 0.23 6.02
CA LYS A 287 28.31 1.41 6.89
C LYS A 287 27.77 1.07 8.29
N LEU A 288 26.74 0.23 8.38
CA LEU A 288 26.12 -0.15 9.66
C LEU A 288 27.06 -0.97 10.56
N TRP A 289 27.96 -1.75 9.96
CA TRP A 289 28.94 -2.57 10.68
C TRP A 289 30.38 -2.05 10.59
N ASN A 290 30.59 -0.85 10.06
CA ASN A 290 31.91 -0.23 9.85
C ASN A 290 32.91 -1.15 9.12
N ILE A 291 32.42 -1.92 8.16
CA ILE A 291 33.22 -2.79 7.30
C ILE A 291 33.93 -1.89 6.28
N ARG A 292 35.26 -1.96 6.24
CA ARG A 292 36.10 -1.20 5.31
C ARG A 292 36.26 -1.92 3.98
#